data_AF-A0A7W1HVG1-F1
#
_entry.id   AF-A0A7W1HVG1-F1
#
_cell.length_a   1.000
_cell.length_b   1.000
_cell.length_c   1.000
_cell.angle_alpha   90.00
_cell.angle_beta   90.00
_cell.angle_gamma   90.00
#
_symmetry.space_group_name_H-M   'P 1'
#
loop_
_entity.id
_entity.type
_entity.pdbx_description
1 polymer ?
#
loop_
_entity_poly.entity_id
_entity_poly.type
_entity_poly.pdbx_seq_one_letter_code
_entity_poly.pdbx_strand_id
1 'polypeptide(L)'
;MKKTIKKITAAFAFVVLTSTFIYAQKISAEEQKIIDYIDSQTKSAVSLLEKTVNIESPTENLAGIKQVGMIFKNEFESLGFAAKWIEMPAEMKRAGHLLAEKTGTKGKRVLLLGHLDTVLYGEKFRREGNKAYGTGVSDMKAGNVVLFYALKALQATGMLKDANVTVL
;
A
#
# COMPACT_ATOMS: atom_id res chain seq x y z
N MET A 1 -26.86 27.84 51.51
CA MET A 1 -26.27 28.18 50.17
C MET A 1 -24.75 28.04 50.10
N LYS A 2 -23.95 28.47 51.08
CA LYS A 2 -22.46 28.41 51.01
C LYS A 2 -21.84 26.99 50.99
N LYS A 3 -22.48 25.97 51.58
CA LYS A 3 -21.98 24.58 51.61
C LYS A 3 -22.13 23.83 50.28
N THR A 4 -23.13 24.19 49.47
CA THR A 4 -23.41 23.53 48.17
C THR A 4 -22.43 23.99 47.10
N ILE A 5 -22.02 25.27 47.13
CA ILE A 5 -21.04 25.84 46.19
C ILE A 5 -19.65 25.20 46.37
N LYS A 6 -19.25 24.87 47.61
CA LYS A 6 -17.96 24.22 47.91
C LYS A 6 -17.84 22.78 47.42
N LYS A 7 -18.96 22.05 47.28
CA LYS A 7 -18.97 20.68 46.73
C LYS A 7 -18.90 20.67 45.20
N ILE A 8 -19.43 21.70 44.55
CA ILE A 8 -19.40 21.85 43.09
C ILE A 8 -18.01 22.27 42.62
N THR A 9 -17.29 23.12 43.36
CA THR A 9 -15.89 23.48 43.05
C THR A 9 -14.91 22.32 43.27
N ALA A 10 -15.14 21.45 44.26
CA ALA A 10 -14.31 20.26 44.46
C ALA A 10 -14.49 19.19 43.35
N ALA A 11 -15.72 19.04 42.83
CA ALA A 11 -15.98 18.13 41.71
C ALA A 11 -15.37 18.63 40.38
N PHE A 12 -15.33 19.95 40.17
CA PHE A 12 -14.70 20.53 38.98
C PHE A 12 -13.16 20.43 39.00
N ALA A 13 -12.53 20.47 40.18
CA ALA A 13 -11.09 20.29 40.32
C ALA A 13 -10.64 18.83 40.13
N PHE A 14 -11.52 17.85 40.37
CA PHE A 14 -11.19 16.43 40.19
C PHE A 14 -11.28 15.97 38.72
N VAL A 15 -12.14 16.60 37.91
CA VAL A 15 -12.30 16.27 36.48
C VAL A 15 -11.17 16.86 35.62
N VAL A 16 -10.47 17.89 36.10
CA VAL A 16 -9.35 18.52 35.36
C VAL A 16 -8.03 17.74 35.49
N LEU A 17 -7.92 16.78 36.42
CA LEU A 17 -6.69 15.99 36.63
C LEU A 17 -6.64 14.66 35.88
N THR A 18 -7.71 14.27 35.19
CA THR A 18 -7.67 13.14 34.24
C THR A 18 -7.44 13.66 32.82
N SER A 19 -6.45 14.53 32.63
CA SER A 19 -5.82 14.68 31.33
C SER A 19 -5.12 13.35 31.04
N THR A 20 -5.84 12.45 30.38
CA THR A 20 -5.25 11.29 29.73
C THR A 20 -4.16 11.82 28.81
N PHE A 21 -2.91 11.69 29.24
CA PHE A 21 -1.78 11.89 28.34
C PHE A 21 -1.96 10.87 27.23
N ILE A 22 -2.43 11.34 26.08
CA ILE A 22 -2.39 10.59 24.83
C ILE A 22 -0.90 10.43 24.54
N TYR A 23 -0.30 9.37 25.06
CA TYR A 23 1.01 8.93 24.60
C TYR A 23 0.79 8.46 23.16
N ALA A 24 0.99 9.37 22.21
CA ALA A 24 1.22 8.98 20.84
C ALA A 24 2.37 7.95 20.86
N GLN A 25 2.17 6.80 20.21
CA GLN A 25 3.23 5.83 20.04
C GLN A 25 4.42 6.54 19.38
N LYS A 26 5.58 6.52 20.04
CA LYS A 26 6.80 7.07 19.48
C LYS A 26 7.29 6.11 18.40
N ILE A 27 7.69 6.66 17.26
CA ILE A 27 8.33 5.91 16.18
C ILE A 27 9.60 5.25 16.74
N SER A 28 9.67 3.94 16.58
CA SER A 28 10.85 3.12 16.93
C SER A 28 12.01 3.35 15.95
N ALA A 29 13.22 2.95 16.32
CA ALA A 29 14.37 3.06 15.43
C ALA A 29 14.21 2.21 14.16
N GLU A 30 13.52 1.08 14.27
CA GLU A 30 13.14 0.21 13.16
C GLU A 30 12.16 0.90 12.20
N GLU A 31 11.10 1.51 12.73
CA GLU A 31 10.12 2.25 11.93
C GLU A 31 10.76 3.48 11.26
N GLN A 32 11.67 4.17 11.93
CA GLN A 32 12.39 5.30 11.33
C GLN A 32 13.20 4.86 10.11
N LYS A 33 13.89 3.71 10.16
CA LYS A 33 14.61 3.16 9.00
C LYS A 33 13.68 2.85 7.82
N ILE A 34 12.46 2.38 8.09
CA ILE A 34 11.46 2.13 7.05
C ILE A 34 11.03 3.46 6.42
N ILE A 35 10.74 4.49 7.23
CA ILE A 35 10.37 5.83 6.77
C ILE A 35 11.48 6.42 5.90
N ASP A 36 12.72 6.45 6.40
CA ASP A 36 13.87 7.00 5.68
C ASP A 36 14.08 6.28 4.33
N TYR A 37 13.89 4.97 4.29
CA TYR A 37 13.95 4.20 3.05
C TYR A 37 12.85 4.62 2.07
N ILE A 38 11.59 4.68 2.51
CA ILE A 38 10.47 5.08 1.66
C ILE A 38 10.66 6.49 1.11
N ASP A 39 11.09 7.44 1.96
CA ASP A 39 11.35 8.82 1.55
C ASP A 39 12.41 8.87 0.44
N SER A 40 13.50 8.11 0.58
CA SER A 40 14.55 7.99 -0.45
C SER A 40 14.04 7.40 -1.77
N GLN A 41 12.96 6.62 -1.73
CA GLN A 41 12.40 5.92 -2.88
C GLN A 41 11.24 6.66 -3.55
N THR A 42 10.79 7.80 -3.01
CA THR A 42 9.61 8.54 -3.49
C THR A 42 9.60 8.77 -5.01
N LYS A 43 10.74 9.17 -5.58
CA LYS A 43 10.85 9.42 -7.04
C LYS A 43 10.61 8.16 -7.85
N SER A 44 11.20 7.03 -7.43
CA SER A 44 11.03 5.74 -8.08
C SER A 44 9.61 5.21 -7.95
N ALA A 45 8.96 5.44 -6.79
CA ALA A 45 7.56 5.07 -6.59
C ALA A 45 6.63 5.84 -7.51
N VAL A 46 6.82 7.15 -7.63
CA VAL A 46 6.06 7.99 -8.56
C VAL A 46 6.32 7.59 -10.01
N SER A 47 7.55 7.23 -10.38
CA SER A 47 7.86 6.78 -11.74
C SER A 47 7.19 5.43 -12.08
N LEU A 48 7.13 4.49 -11.12
CA LEU A 48 6.39 3.24 -11.30
C LEU A 48 4.88 3.50 -11.44
N LEU A 49 4.33 4.42 -10.65
CA LEU A 49 2.94 4.85 -10.78
C LEU A 49 2.67 5.45 -12.16
N GLU A 50 3.50 6.38 -12.62
CA GLU A 50 3.39 6.98 -13.94
C GLU A 50 3.42 5.92 -15.05
N LYS A 51 4.39 5.00 -14.99
CA LYS A 51 4.53 3.90 -15.96
C LYS A 51 3.27 3.03 -16.03
N THR A 52 2.67 2.71 -14.89
CA THR A 52 1.48 1.84 -14.85
C THR A 52 0.19 2.58 -15.20
N VAL A 53 0.05 3.85 -14.82
CA VAL A 53 -1.11 4.70 -15.17
C VAL A 53 -1.15 4.99 -16.66
N ASN A 54 0.00 5.20 -17.29
CA ASN A 54 0.10 5.42 -18.74
C ASN A 54 -0.23 4.19 -19.60
N ILE A 55 -0.45 3.02 -18.98
CA ILE A 55 -0.99 1.84 -19.66
C ILE A 55 -2.49 1.79 -19.40
N GLU A 56 -3.27 1.91 -20.47
CA GLU A 56 -4.72 1.76 -20.38
C GLU A 56 -5.06 0.32 -20.02
N SER A 57 -5.82 0.14 -18.93
CA SER A 57 -6.21 -1.19 -18.45
C SER A 57 -7.69 -1.25 -18.07
N PRO A 58 -8.65 -0.74 -18.86
CA PRO A 58 -10.05 -0.98 -18.56
C PRO A 58 -10.34 -2.49 -18.50
N THR A 59 -11.34 -2.93 -17.74
CA THR A 59 -11.64 -4.35 -17.49
C THR A 59 -11.71 -5.21 -18.77
N GLU A 60 -12.13 -4.63 -19.90
CA GLU A 60 -12.24 -5.30 -21.20
C GLU A 60 -10.92 -5.32 -22.00
N ASN A 61 -9.94 -4.48 -21.65
CA ASN A 61 -8.61 -4.48 -22.26
C ASN A 61 -7.69 -5.50 -21.56
N LEU A 62 -7.89 -6.77 -21.86
CA LEU A 62 -7.15 -7.87 -21.25
C LEU A 62 -5.63 -7.77 -21.47
N ALA A 63 -5.21 -7.26 -22.64
CA ALA A 63 -3.81 -7.07 -22.97
C ALA A 63 -3.17 -5.97 -22.10
N GLY A 64 -3.85 -4.85 -21.91
CA GLY A 64 -3.41 -3.75 -21.04
C GLY A 64 -3.29 -4.18 -19.58
N ILE A 65 -4.28 -4.92 -19.08
CA ILE A 65 -4.25 -5.50 -17.73
C ILE A 65 -3.04 -6.43 -17.56
N LYS A 66 -2.81 -7.34 -18.52
CA LYS A 66 -1.66 -8.25 -18.51
C LYS A 66 -0.34 -7.50 -18.57
N GLN A 67 -0.26 -6.42 -19.35
CA GLN A 67 0.94 -5.58 -19.44
C GLN A 67 1.28 -4.92 -18.10
N VAL A 68 0.29 -4.36 -17.39
CA VAL A 68 0.48 -3.83 -16.02
C VAL A 68 0.93 -4.95 -15.09
N GLY A 69 0.29 -6.12 -15.18
CA GLY A 69 0.66 -7.31 -14.41
C GLY A 69 2.11 -7.75 -14.62
N MET A 70 2.61 -7.72 -15.85
CA MET A 70 3.99 -8.11 -16.16
C MET A 70 5.01 -7.10 -15.60
N ILE A 71 4.66 -5.83 -15.47
CA ILE A 71 5.51 -4.85 -14.77
C ILE A 71 5.65 -5.26 -13.31
N PHE A 72 4.54 -5.46 -12.59
CA PHE A 72 4.60 -5.85 -11.18
C PHE A 72 5.22 -7.24 -10.98
N LYS A 73 5.01 -8.18 -11.90
CA LYS A 73 5.69 -9.49 -11.87
C LYS A 73 7.20 -9.32 -11.79
N ASN A 74 7.77 -8.51 -12.68
CA ASN A 74 9.23 -8.26 -12.72
C ASN A 74 9.70 -7.54 -11.44
N GLU A 75 8.93 -6.58 -10.95
CA GLU A 75 9.23 -5.88 -9.68
C GLU A 75 9.25 -6.85 -8.49
N PHE A 76 8.25 -7.75 -8.37
CA PHE A 76 8.21 -8.78 -7.32
C PHE A 76 9.33 -9.81 -7.44
N GLU A 77 9.66 -10.26 -8.65
CA GLU A 77 10.78 -11.18 -8.89
C GLU A 77 12.12 -10.55 -8.48
N SER A 78 12.31 -9.25 -8.75
CA SER A 78 13.50 -8.52 -8.30
C SER A 78 13.63 -8.45 -6.77
N LEU A 79 12.51 -8.60 -6.04
CA LEU A 79 12.45 -8.65 -4.59
C LEU A 79 12.55 -10.09 -4.02
N GLY A 80 12.73 -11.08 -4.90
CA GLY A 80 12.87 -12.49 -4.53
C GLY A 80 11.55 -13.18 -4.20
N PHE A 81 10.44 -12.73 -4.77
CA PHE A 81 9.19 -13.48 -4.80
C PHE A 81 9.18 -14.44 -6.00
N ALA A 82 8.54 -15.59 -5.84
CA ALA A 82 8.15 -16.42 -6.96
C ALA A 82 6.85 -15.84 -7.55
N ALA A 83 6.93 -15.21 -8.72
CA ALA A 83 5.77 -14.57 -9.34
C ALA A 83 5.36 -15.27 -10.65
N LYS A 84 4.06 -15.46 -10.86
CA LYS A 84 3.50 -16.06 -12.08
C LYS A 84 2.18 -15.42 -12.45
N TRP A 85 1.86 -15.48 -13.74
CA TRP A 85 0.52 -15.16 -14.24
C TRP A 85 -0.34 -16.41 -14.20
N ILE A 86 -1.54 -16.31 -13.63
CA ILE A 86 -2.56 -17.34 -13.63
C ILE A 86 -3.57 -16.98 -14.71
N GLU A 87 -3.59 -17.74 -15.80
CA GLU A 87 -4.58 -17.56 -16.87
C GLU A 87 -5.98 -17.94 -16.37
N MET A 88 -7.00 -17.31 -16.94
CA MET A 88 -8.41 -17.66 -16.73
C MET A 88 -8.99 -18.34 -17.97
N PRO A 89 -10.00 -19.21 -17.81
CA PRO A 89 -10.74 -19.75 -18.94
C PRO A 89 -11.27 -18.64 -19.85
N ALA A 90 -11.25 -18.84 -21.16
CA ALA A 90 -11.61 -17.81 -22.14
C ALA A 90 -13.07 -17.34 -21.96
N GLU A 91 -13.95 -18.22 -21.49
CA GLU A 91 -15.37 -17.96 -21.23
C GLU A 91 -15.58 -16.91 -20.15
N MET A 92 -14.61 -16.76 -19.22
CA MET A 92 -14.67 -15.76 -18.16
C MET A 92 -14.46 -14.33 -18.67
N LYS A 93 -13.85 -14.16 -19.86
CA LYS A 93 -13.51 -12.84 -20.44
C LYS A 93 -12.74 -11.94 -19.45
N ARG A 94 -11.73 -12.52 -18.80
CA ARG A 94 -10.84 -11.84 -17.83
C ARG A 94 -9.38 -12.09 -18.17
N ALA A 95 -8.50 -11.17 -17.78
CA ALA A 95 -7.10 -11.18 -18.17
C ALA A 95 -6.28 -12.27 -17.47
N GLY A 96 -6.74 -12.73 -16.31
CA GLY A 96 -5.97 -13.55 -15.38
C GLY A 96 -5.57 -12.78 -14.13
N HIS A 97 -4.70 -13.38 -13.33
CA HIS A 97 -4.22 -12.83 -12.06
C HIS A 97 -2.70 -12.90 -11.96
N LEU A 98 -2.09 -11.90 -11.33
CA LEU A 98 -0.70 -11.98 -10.92
C LEU A 98 -0.64 -12.58 -9.52
N LEU A 99 0.00 -13.74 -9.37
CA LEU A 99 0.33 -14.29 -8.06
C LEU A 99 1.82 -14.07 -7.80
N ALA A 100 2.16 -13.46 -6.66
CA ALA A 100 3.54 -13.37 -6.19
C ALA A 100 3.64 -13.93 -4.76
N GLU A 101 4.52 -14.92 -4.57
CA GLU A 101 4.64 -15.64 -3.31
C GLU A 101 6.05 -15.52 -2.73
N LYS A 102 6.12 -15.22 -1.44
CA LYS A 102 7.33 -15.37 -0.63
C LYS A 102 7.03 -16.29 0.54
N THR A 103 7.62 -17.47 0.51
CA THR A 103 7.48 -18.46 1.58
C THR A 103 8.56 -18.26 2.63
N GLY A 104 8.12 -17.98 3.85
CA GLY A 104 8.97 -17.91 5.04
C GLY A 104 8.37 -18.72 6.19
N THR A 105 9.16 -18.91 7.23
CA THR A 105 8.80 -19.73 8.40
C THR A 105 8.44 -18.88 9.63
N LYS A 106 8.69 -17.57 9.59
CA LYS A 106 8.44 -16.65 10.71
C LYS A 106 7.22 -15.77 10.48
N GLY A 107 6.52 -15.50 11.59
CA GLY A 107 5.39 -14.58 11.63
C GLY A 107 4.07 -15.19 11.14
N LYS A 108 3.10 -14.32 10.88
CA LYS A 108 1.80 -14.69 10.31
C LYS A 108 1.89 -14.80 8.79
N ARG A 109 0.97 -15.57 8.21
CA ARG A 109 0.76 -15.59 6.76
C ARG A 109 -0.13 -14.41 6.39
N VAL A 110 0.35 -13.55 5.50
CA VAL A 110 -0.36 -12.34 5.08
C VAL A 110 -0.70 -12.45 3.60
N LEU A 111 -1.97 -12.25 3.26
CA LEU A 111 -2.45 -12.08 1.90
C LEU A 111 -2.70 -10.59 1.65
N LEU A 112 -2.07 -10.05 0.62
CA LEU A 112 -2.25 -8.68 0.16
C LEU A 112 -2.96 -8.73 -1.19
N LEU A 113 -4.06 -7.99 -1.33
CA LEU A 113 -4.90 -8.01 -2.52
C LEU A 113 -4.85 -6.68 -3.26
N GLY A 114 -4.83 -6.75 -4.59
CA GLY A 114 -5.04 -5.60 -5.47
C GLY A 114 -5.69 -5.98 -6.79
N HIS A 115 -6.16 -4.97 -7.51
CA HIS A 115 -6.63 -5.10 -8.89
C HIS A 115 -5.80 -4.22 -9.81
N LEU A 116 -5.68 -4.65 -11.07
CA LEU A 116 -4.82 -4.01 -12.08
C LEU A 116 -5.64 -3.26 -13.13
N ASP A 117 -6.92 -3.56 -13.21
CA ASP A 117 -7.83 -2.96 -14.16
C ASP A 117 -8.31 -1.58 -13.70
N THR A 118 -9.07 -0.95 -14.57
CA THR A 118 -9.71 0.33 -14.34
C THR A 118 -11.13 0.24 -14.90
N VAL A 119 -12.01 1.13 -14.47
CA VAL A 119 -13.39 1.12 -14.97
C VAL A 119 -13.46 1.59 -16.42
N LEU A 120 -12.63 2.55 -16.81
CA LEU A 120 -12.72 3.26 -18.09
C LEU A 120 -11.35 3.55 -18.68
N TYR A 121 -11.34 3.87 -19.98
CA TYR A 121 -10.23 4.60 -20.60
C TYR A 121 -10.22 6.04 -20.09
N GLY A 122 -9.07 6.74 -20.12
CA GLY A 122 -9.08 8.17 -19.78
C GLY A 122 -7.70 8.82 -19.73
N GLU A 123 -7.54 9.78 -18.81
CA GLU A 123 -6.36 10.64 -18.80
C GLU A 123 -5.06 9.88 -18.48
N LYS A 124 -4.01 10.24 -19.21
CA LYS A 124 -2.63 9.84 -18.90
C LYS A 124 -2.17 10.46 -17.60
N PHE A 125 -1.07 9.93 -17.06
CA PHE A 125 -0.48 10.46 -15.85
C PHE A 125 -0.04 11.91 -16.04
N ARG A 126 -0.41 12.78 -15.10
CA ARG A 126 0.20 14.10 -14.91
C ARG A 126 0.40 14.37 -13.44
N ARG A 127 1.37 15.23 -13.12
CA ARG A 127 1.65 15.65 -11.75
C ARG A 127 1.65 17.17 -11.66
N GLU A 128 0.92 17.69 -10.68
CA GLU A 128 0.86 19.10 -10.35
C GLU A 128 1.21 19.28 -8.88
N GLY A 129 2.45 19.74 -8.61
CA GLY A 129 3.00 19.80 -7.26
C GLY A 129 2.96 18.44 -6.55
N ASN A 130 2.12 18.36 -5.51
CA ASN A 130 1.96 17.16 -4.67
C ASN A 130 0.76 16.29 -5.07
N LYS A 131 0.10 16.58 -6.18
CA LYS A 131 -1.03 15.80 -6.68
C LYS A 131 -0.68 15.09 -7.98
N ALA A 132 -1.03 13.81 -8.07
CA ALA A 132 -0.99 13.04 -9.29
C ALA A 132 -2.42 12.83 -9.81
N TYR A 133 -2.57 12.91 -11.12
CA TYR A 133 -3.84 12.73 -11.85
C TYR A 133 -3.62 11.73 -12.99
N GLY A 134 -4.69 11.12 -13.47
CA GLY A 134 -4.62 9.97 -14.36
C GLY A 134 -5.66 8.90 -14.02
N THR A 135 -6.11 8.18 -15.04
CA THR A 135 -7.09 7.10 -14.86
C THR A 135 -6.48 5.94 -14.07
N GLY A 136 -7.16 5.56 -12.99
CA GLY A 136 -6.72 4.49 -12.10
C GLY A 136 -5.60 4.87 -11.14
N VAL A 137 -5.19 6.15 -11.08
CA VAL A 137 -4.19 6.62 -10.12
C VAL A 137 -4.58 6.23 -8.69
N SER A 138 -5.76 6.66 -8.24
CA SER A 138 -6.23 6.35 -6.88
C SER A 138 -6.81 4.94 -6.76
N ASP A 139 -7.56 4.48 -7.76
CA ASP A 139 -8.25 3.19 -7.76
C ASP A 139 -7.76 2.31 -8.94
N MET A 140 -6.81 1.39 -8.72
CA MET A 140 -5.99 1.29 -7.49
C MET A 140 -4.49 1.21 -7.76
N LYS A 141 -4.02 1.77 -8.88
CA LYS A 141 -2.60 1.67 -9.27
C LYS A 141 -1.66 2.24 -8.22
N ALA A 142 -2.00 3.35 -7.57
CA ALA A 142 -1.21 3.86 -6.44
C ALA A 142 -1.22 2.92 -5.23
N GLY A 143 -2.34 2.25 -4.94
CA GLY A 143 -2.43 1.23 -3.89
C GLY A 143 -1.46 0.07 -4.15
N ASN A 144 -1.39 -0.40 -5.39
CA ASN A 144 -0.44 -1.46 -5.79
C ASN A 144 1.02 -1.00 -5.62
N VAL A 145 1.32 0.26 -5.96
CA VAL A 145 2.65 0.85 -5.75
C VAL A 145 2.97 0.96 -4.26
N VAL A 146 2.05 1.43 -3.42
CA VAL A 146 2.22 1.52 -1.97
C VAL A 146 2.51 0.14 -1.37
N LEU A 147 1.72 -0.86 -1.74
CA LEU A 147 1.91 -2.25 -1.34
C LEU A 147 3.32 -2.74 -1.70
N PHE A 148 3.73 -2.56 -2.95
CA PHE A 148 5.05 -3.00 -3.41
C PHE A 148 6.18 -2.29 -2.66
N TYR A 149 6.11 -0.97 -2.47
CA TYR A 149 7.16 -0.23 -1.77
C TYR A 149 7.21 -0.51 -0.27
N ALA A 150 6.08 -0.85 0.37
CA ALA A 150 6.07 -1.34 1.73
C ALA A 150 6.89 -2.64 1.85
N LEU A 151 6.67 -3.60 0.94
CA LEU A 151 7.47 -4.83 0.90
C LEU A 151 8.95 -4.53 0.60
N LYS A 152 9.22 -3.60 -0.32
CA LYS A 152 10.60 -3.19 -0.66
C LYS A 152 11.34 -2.61 0.55
N ALA A 153 10.67 -1.80 1.36
CA ALA A 153 11.23 -1.26 2.60
C ALA A 153 11.49 -2.37 3.65
N LEU A 154 10.55 -3.29 3.83
CA LEU A 154 10.74 -4.45 4.71
C LEU A 154 11.90 -5.35 4.25
N GLN A 155 12.11 -5.49 2.94
CA GLN A 155 13.26 -6.21 2.40
C GLN A 155 14.57 -5.46 2.72
N ALA A 156 14.60 -4.15 2.52
CA ALA A 156 15.78 -3.32 2.78
C ALA A 156 16.19 -3.29 4.25
N THR A 157 15.24 -3.41 5.17
CA THR A 157 15.49 -3.50 6.63
C THR A 157 15.64 -4.94 7.14
N GLY A 158 15.61 -5.93 6.24
CA GLY A 158 15.79 -7.35 6.57
C GLY A 158 14.56 -8.06 7.17
N MET A 159 13.46 -7.33 7.37
CA MET A 159 12.22 -7.83 7.96
C MET A 159 11.44 -8.76 7.02
N LEU A 160 11.63 -8.64 5.70
CA LEU A 160 10.94 -9.49 4.72
C LEU A 160 11.60 -10.86 4.51
N LYS A 161 12.88 -11.04 4.91
CA LYS A 161 13.72 -12.19 4.52
C LYS A 161 13.08 -13.57 4.79
N ASP A 162 12.42 -13.73 5.92
CA ASP A 162 11.80 -14.99 6.38
C ASP A 162 10.29 -14.83 6.66
N ALA A 163 9.67 -13.81 6.08
CA ALA A 163 8.23 -13.56 6.17
C ALA A 163 7.44 -14.43 5.18
N ASN A 164 6.18 -14.72 5.51
CA ASN A 164 5.27 -15.48 4.66
C ASN A 164 4.19 -14.56 4.08
N VAL A 165 4.37 -14.15 2.82
CA VAL A 165 3.54 -13.15 2.15
C VAL A 165 3.12 -13.65 0.78
N THR A 166 1.82 -13.54 0.51
CA THR A 166 1.24 -13.75 -0.82
C THR A 166 0.62 -12.43 -1.28
N VAL A 167 0.89 -12.06 -2.54
CA VAL A 167 0.24 -10.94 -3.22
C VAL A 167 -0.57 -11.49 -4.39
N LEU A 168 -1.82 -11.04 -4.52
CA LEU A 168 -2.74 -11.42 -5.59
C LEU A 168 -3.49 -10.22 -6.16
#